data_AF-A0A8J1ZMC7-F1
#
_entry.id   AF-A0A8J1ZMC7-F1
#
_cell.length_a   1.000
_cell.length_b   1.000
_cell.length_c   1.000
_cell.angle_alpha   90.00
_cell.angle_beta   90.00
_cell.angle_gamma   90.00
#
_symmetry.space_group_name_H-M   'P 1'
#
loop_
_entity.id
_entity.type
_entity.pdbx_description
1 polymer ?
#
loop_
_entity_poly.entity_id
_entity_poly.type
_entity_poly.pdbx_seq_one_letter_code
_entity_poly.pdbx_strand_id
1 'polypeptide(L)'
;MTRNVDKNSYLLVPSDVTLLENKVSIGRKSLGFLEFLGIATTFPMYHNSYSKLDASEKKAVLTKDYDFQSSNPEVEVCKARQLAVSREVKSHLGWWAGFVGFGFTTFWSVRKYNWQAKAMCIPFMAYAGSWVGRFAGDALSGRNAETYRDRYLASLPAKMYYSPPSENP
;
A
#
# COMPACT_ATOMS: atom_id res chain seq x y z
N MET A 1 -0.27 2.20 -37.48
CA MET A 1 -1.58 2.88 -37.35
C MET A 1 -1.71 3.42 -35.94
N THR A 2 -1.21 4.63 -35.74
CA THR A 2 -1.38 5.42 -34.52
C THR A 2 -2.83 5.91 -34.47
N ARG A 3 -3.65 5.31 -33.59
CA ARG A 3 -4.95 5.90 -33.25
C ARG A 3 -4.66 7.29 -32.66
N ASN A 4 -5.01 8.33 -33.41
CA ASN A 4 -5.31 9.64 -32.83
C ASN A 4 -6.46 9.38 -31.84
N VAL A 5 -6.11 9.18 -30.58
CA VAL A 5 -7.10 9.17 -29.52
C VAL A 5 -7.45 10.62 -29.31
N ASP A 6 -8.63 11.00 -29.78
CA ASP A 6 -9.21 12.31 -29.54
C ASP A 6 -9.02 12.70 -28.08
N LYS A 7 -8.67 13.97 -27.85
CA LYS A 7 -8.57 14.60 -26.53
C LYS A 7 -9.95 14.72 -25.84
N ASN A 8 -10.80 13.72 -25.97
CA ASN A 8 -11.95 13.53 -25.10
C ASN A 8 -11.38 13.14 -23.75
N SER A 9 -11.21 14.16 -22.91
CA SER A 9 -11.06 14.10 -21.45
C SER A 9 -11.29 12.70 -20.89
N TYR A 10 -10.20 11.95 -20.64
CA TYR A 10 -10.28 10.66 -19.98
C TYR A 10 -10.94 10.86 -18.61
N LEU A 11 -12.22 10.53 -18.52
CA LEU A 11 -12.98 10.66 -17.29
C LEU A 11 -12.40 9.69 -16.27
N LEU A 12 -11.92 10.22 -15.15
CA LEU A 12 -11.44 9.42 -14.04
C LEU A 12 -12.64 8.98 -13.21
N VAL A 13 -12.90 7.67 -13.18
CA VAL A 13 -14.06 7.07 -12.54
C VAL A 13 -13.59 6.13 -11.43
N PRO A 14 -14.31 5.98 -10.31
CA PRO A 14 -14.00 4.95 -9.33
C PRO A 14 -14.02 3.55 -9.96
N SER A 15 -13.09 2.70 -9.54
CA SER A 15 -13.10 1.30 -9.93
C SER A 15 -14.35 0.57 -9.40
N ASP A 16 -14.74 -0.52 -10.06
CA ASP A 16 -15.88 -1.34 -9.63
C ASP A 16 -15.77 -1.81 -8.17
N VAL A 17 -14.55 -2.13 -7.73
CA VAL A 17 -14.33 -2.53 -6.33
C VAL A 17 -14.53 -1.35 -5.40
N THR A 18 -14.09 -0.14 -5.77
CA THR A 18 -14.35 1.07 -4.96
C THR A 18 -15.84 1.40 -4.90
N LEU A 19 -16.58 1.18 -5.99
CA LEU A 19 -18.03 1.30 -6.01
C LEU A 19 -18.69 0.27 -5.08
N LEU A 20 -18.27 -0.99 -5.14
CA LEU A 20 -18.76 -2.06 -4.28
C LEU A 20 -18.46 -1.77 -2.80
N GLU A 21 -17.23 -1.37 -2.46
CA GLU A 21 -16.86 -0.96 -1.11
C GLU A 21 -17.74 0.18 -0.58
N ASN A 22 -18.11 1.15 -1.41
CA ASN A 22 -18.99 2.26 -1.02
C ASN A 22 -20.45 1.84 -0.83
N LYS A 23 -20.93 0.86 -1.60
CA LYS A 23 -22.29 0.31 -1.48
C LYS A 23 -22.45 -0.52 -0.20
N VAL A 24 -21.40 -1.27 0.15
CA VAL A 24 -21.42 -2.25 1.23
C VAL A 24 -20.94 -1.67 2.57
N SER A 25 -20.24 -0.53 2.56
CA SER A 25 -19.78 0.11 3.81
C SER A 25 -20.94 0.59 4.67
N ILE A 26 -20.93 0.23 5.96
CA ILE A 26 -21.90 0.72 6.95
C ILE A 26 -21.51 2.13 7.44
N GLY A 27 -20.21 2.37 7.55
CA GLY A 27 -19.71 3.59 8.14
C GLY A 27 -18.19 3.74 8.01
N ARG A 28 -17.62 4.54 8.92
CA ARG A 28 -16.18 4.80 8.99
C ARG A 28 -15.59 4.31 10.31
N LYS A 29 -14.47 3.62 10.19
CA LYS A 29 -13.61 3.12 11.26
C LYS A 29 -12.39 4.03 11.42
N SER A 30 -11.90 4.16 12.65
CA SER A 30 -10.60 4.78 12.94
C SER A 30 -9.44 3.88 12.54
N LEU A 31 -8.34 4.49 12.09
CA LEU A 31 -7.12 3.76 11.74
C LEU A 31 -6.38 3.33 12.99
N GLY A 32 -5.86 2.12 13.00
CA GLY A 32 -4.93 1.70 14.05
C GLY A 32 -3.63 2.51 14.00
N PHE A 33 -2.93 2.62 15.13
CA PHE A 33 -1.67 3.38 15.21
C PHE A 33 -0.62 2.93 14.16
N LEU A 34 -0.44 1.62 13.98
CA LEU A 34 0.49 1.07 12.98
C LEU A 34 0.02 1.34 11.54
N GLU A 35 -1.29 1.36 11.29
CA GLU A 35 -1.83 1.68 9.96
C GLU A 35 -1.63 3.16 9.64
N PHE A 36 -1.86 4.02 10.62
CA PHE A 36 -1.61 5.44 10.52
C PHE A 36 -0.13 5.74 10.23
N LEU A 37 0.78 5.16 11.02
CA LEU A 37 2.22 5.33 10.81
C LEU A 37 2.67 4.76 9.45
N GLY A 38 2.16 3.60 9.05
CA GLY A 38 2.52 3.00 7.76
C GLY A 38 2.08 3.86 6.57
N ILE A 39 0.89 4.46 6.64
CA ILE A 39 0.43 5.41 5.61
C ILE A 39 1.28 6.68 5.64
N ALA A 40 1.56 7.23 6.82
CA ALA A 40 2.34 8.47 6.96
C ALA A 40 3.77 8.33 6.42
N THR A 41 4.34 7.12 6.48
CA THR A 41 5.67 6.80 5.96
C THR A 41 5.66 6.35 4.49
N THR A 42 4.49 6.18 3.89
CA THR A 42 4.35 5.90 2.46
C THR A 42 4.42 7.21 1.69
N PHE A 43 5.42 7.36 0.82
CA PHE A 43 5.53 8.54 -0.04
C PHE A 43 4.38 8.60 -1.06
N PRO A 44 3.88 9.82 -1.38
CA PRO A 44 2.87 9.98 -2.42
C PRO A 44 3.45 9.54 -3.77
N MET A 45 2.76 8.64 -4.47
CA MET A 45 3.28 8.09 -5.72
C MET A 45 2.83 8.95 -6.90
N TYR A 46 3.75 9.26 -7.82
CA TYR A 46 3.39 9.93 -9.08
C TYR A 46 2.81 8.90 -10.05
N HIS A 47 1.61 9.18 -10.58
CA HIS A 47 0.87 8.26 -11.43
C HIS A 47 0.75 8.79 -12.87
N ASN A 48 1.34 8.07 -13.83
CA ASN A 48 1.03 8.23 -15.27
C ASN A 48 -0.15 7.33 -15.70
N SER A 49 -0.35 6.22 -14.99
CA SER A 49 -1.51 5.35 -15.10
C SER A 49 -1.94 4.92 -13.70
N TYR A 50 -3.24 4.97 -13.42
CA TYR A 50 -3.82 4.57 -12.13
C TYR A 50 -3.87 3.04 -12.02
N SER A 51 -2.69 2.42 -11.92
CA SER A 51 -2.54 0.96 -11.81
C SER A 51 -2.39 0.46 -10.37
N LYS A 52 -2.12 1.37 -9.42
CA LYS A 52 -1.85 1.05 -8.00
C LYS A 52 -2.57 2.02 -7.08
N LEU A 53 -2.72 1.62 -5.82
CA LEU A 53 -3.28 2.47 -4.78
C LEU A 53 -2.26 3.46 -4.22
N ASP A 54 -2.64 4.73 -4.18
CA ASP A 54 -1.90 5.77 -3.47
C ASP A 54 -2.11 5.71 -1.95
N ALA A 55 -1.25 6.37 -1.17
CA ALA A 55 -1.37 6.44 0.29
C ALA A 55 -2.75 6.97 0.75
N SER A 56 -3.26 8.00 0.06
CA SER A 56 -4.59 8.57 0.31
C SER A 56 -5.72 7.57 0.04
N GLU A 57 -5.57 6.74 -0.98
CA GLU A 57 -6.55 5.73 -1.38
C GLU A 57 -6.50 4.50 -0.45
N LYS A 58 -5.31 4.07 -0.05
CA LYS A 58 -5.14 3.04 0.99
C LYS A 58 -5.80 3.48 2.30
N LYS A 59 -5.62 4.75 2.68
CA LYS A 59 -6.30 5.35 3.84
C LYS A 59 -7.81 5.25 3.70
N ALA A 60 -8.37 5.61 2.53
CA ALA A 60 -9.81 5.54 2.28
C ALA A 60 -10.35 4.11 2.43
N VAL A 61 -9.66 3.11 1.89
CA VAL A 61 -10.02 1.68 2.04
C VAL A 61 -9.98 1.26 3.51
N LEU A 62 -8.92 1.60 4.24
CA LEU A 62 -8.75 1.20 5.64
C LEU A 62 -9.75 1.84 6.59
N THR A 63 -10.23 3.05 6.28
CA THR A 63 -11.24 3.75 7.08
C THR A 63 -12.67 3.26 6.87
N LYS A 64 -12.95 2.36 5.92
CA LYS A 64 -14.30 1.81 5.74
C LYS A 64 -14.60 0.76 6.79
N ASP A 65 -15.84 0.77 7.29
CA ASP A 65 -16.34 -0.24 8.22
C ASP A 65 -17.37 -1.15 7.54
N TYR A 66 -17.30 -2.44 7.86
CA TYR A 66 -18.09 -3.50 7.22
C TYR A 66 -18.76 -4.37 8.28
N ASP A 67 -19.94 -4.89 7.97
CA ASP A 67 -20.65 -5.78 8.90
C ASP A 67 -19.91 -7.11 9.06
N PHE A 68 -19.37 -7.36 10.26
CA PHE A 68 -18.69 -8.61 10.55
C PHE A 68 -19.62 -9.83 10.59
N GLN A 69 -20.92 -9.63 10.86
CA GLN A 69 -21.89 -10.73 10.97
C GLN A 69 -22.52 -11.12 9.63
N SER A 70 -22.44 -10.25 8.62
CA SER A 70 -22.95 -10.57 7.29
C SER A 70 -22.10 -11.61 6.57
N SER A 71 -22.76 -12.64 6.03
CA SER A 71 -22.18 -13.73 5.22
C SER A 71 -22.26 -13.43 3.71
N ASN A 72 -22.48 -12.17 3.33
CA ASN A 72 -22.59 -11.80 1.91
C ASN A 72 -21.21 -11.86 1.25
N PRO A 73 -21.07 -12.51 0.07
CA PRO A 73 -19.78 -12.69 -0.60
C PRO A 73 -19.12 -11.36 -0.99
N GLU A 74 -19.92 -10.32 -1.26
CA GLU A 74 -19.44 -8.97 -1.55
C GLU A 74 -18.69 -8.35 -0.36
N VAL A 75 -19.22 -8.54 0.85
CA VAL A 75 -18.61 -8.03 2.08
C VAL A 75 -17.31 -8.77 2.37
N GLU A 76 -17.26 -10.08 2.12
CA GLU A 76 -16.05 -10.89 2.31
C GLU A 76 -14.89 -10.42 1.43
N VAL A 77 -15.16 -10.09 0.16
CA VAL A 77 -14.13 -9.56 -0.75
C VAL A 77 -13.61 -8.20 -0.25
N CYS A 78 -14.49 -7.32 0.21
CA CYS A 78 -14.12 -6.03 0.81
C CYS A 78 -13.28 -6.19 2.08
N LYS A 79 -13.66 -7.10 2.97
CA LYS A 79 -12.91 -7.45 4.18
C LYS A 79 -11.52 -7.99 3.84
N ALA A 80 -11.44 -8.91 2.87
CA ALA A 80 -10.18 -9.49 2.42
C ALA A 80 -9.24 -8.42 1.84
N ARG A 81 -9.78 -7.51 1.02
CA ARG A 81 -9.04 -6.35 0.50
C ARG A 81 -8.55 -5.43 1.61
N GLN A 82 -9.40 -5.07 2.58
CA GLN A 82 -9.02 -4.22 3.71
C GLN A 82 -7.92 -4.86 4.57
N LEU A 83 -8.00 -6.17 4.82
CA LEU A 83 -6.98 -6.93 5.57
C LEU A 83 -5.64 -6.97 4.82
N ALA A 84 -5.66 -7.24 3.52
CA ALA A 84 -4.44 -7.28 2.71
C ALA A 84 -3.77 -5.90 2.61
N VAL A 85 -4.55 -4.82 2.46
CA VAL A 85 -4.03 -3.44 2.51
C VAL A 85 -3.47 -3.12 3.91
N SER A 86 -4.14 -3.55 4.98
CA SER A 86 -3.69 -3.33 6.37
C SER A 86 -2.34 -4.00 6.63
N ARG A 87 -2.17 -5.25 6.19
CA ARG A 87 -0.92 -5.99 6.31
C ARG A 87 0.20 -5.37 5.47
N GLU A 88 -0.09 -4.89 4.26
CA GLU A 88 0.89 -4.16 3.44
C GLU A 88 1.40 -2.90 4.12
N VAL A 89 0.48 -2.07 4.62
CA VAL A 89 0.82 -0.82 5.31
C VAL A 89 1.63 -1.09 6.57
N LYS A 90 1.27 -2.12 7.34
CA LYS A 90 2.01 -2.53 8.55
C LYS A 90 3.38 -3.08 8.20
N SER A 91 3.53 -3.88 7.15
CA SER A 91 4.83 -4.45 6.78
C SER A 91 5.80 -3.40 6.22
N HIS A 92 5.28 -2.33 5.63
CA HIS A 92 6.09 -1.18 5.22
C HIS A 92 6.82 -0.51 6.40
N LEU A 93 6.22 -0.49 7.59
CA LEU A 93 6.90 -0.02 8.80
C LEU A 93 8.11 -0.87 9.15
N GLY A 94 8.07 -2.19 8.88
CA GLY A 94 9.21 -3.07 9.09
C GLY A 94 10.41 -2.68 8.23
N TRP A 95 10.17 -2.29 6.97
CA TRP A 95 11.24 -1.78 6.09
C TRP A 95 11.92 -0.53 6.67
N TRP A 96 11.12 0.45 7.13
CA TRP A 96 11.63 1.66 7.77
C TRP A 96 12.32 1.38 9.11
N ALA A 97 11.75 0.51 9.94
CA ALA A 97 12.32 0.13 11.22
C ALA A 97 13.69 -0.56 11.05
N GLY A 98 13.84 -1.41 10.04
CA GLY A 98 15.12 -2.02 9.70
C GLY A 98 16.14 -1.00 9.20
N PHE A 99 15.73 -0.11 8.29
CA PHE A 99 16.58 0.95 7.77
C PHE A 99 17.11 1.87 8.90
N VAL A 100 16.20 2.40 9.73
CA VAL A 100 16.56 3.29 10.83
C VAL A 100 17.31 2.53 11.92
N GLY A 101 16.89 1.33 12.28
CA GLY A 101 17.52 0.52 13.32
C GLY A 101 18.98 0.19 13.02
N PHE A 102 19.27 -0.31 11.81
CA PHE A 102 20.65 -0.61 11.40
C PHE A 102 21.47 0.65 11.14
N GLY A 103 20.87 1.68 10.54
CA GLY A 103 21.53 2.96 10.33
C GLY A 103 21.94 3.61 11.65
N PHE A 104 21.05 3.63 12.64
CA PHE A 104 21.30 4.21 13.96
C PHE A 104 22.29 3.40 14.79
N THR A 105 22.16 2.07 14.82
CA THR A 105 23.12 1.21 15.53
C THR A 105 24.52 1.32 14.94
N THR A 106 24.63 1.39 13.61
CA THR A 106 25.90 1.63 12.92
C THR A 106 26.44 3.01 13.23
N PHE A 107 25.62 4.06 13.16
CA PHE A 107 26.00 5.43 13.51
C PHE A 107 26.55 5.51 14.95
N TRP A 108 25.89 4.87 15.92
CA TRP A 108 26.38 4.80 17.29
C TRP A 108 27.72 4.08 17.34
N SER A 109 27.83 2.90 16.73
CA SER A 109 29.05 2.07 16.72
C SER A 109 30.24 2.86 16.16
N VAL A 110 30.07 3.55 15.02
CA VAL A 110 31.14 4.32 14.37
C VAL A 110 31.23 5.79 14.81
N ARG A 111 30.56 6.20 15.90
CA ARG A 111 30.46 7.61 16.31
C ARG A 111 31.82 8.30 16.53
N LYS A 112 32.83 7.55 16.98
CA LYS A 112 34.19 8.03 17.27
C LYS A 112 35.14 7.96 16.05
N TYR A 113 34.70 7.42 14.92
CA TYR A 113 35.54 7.26 13.73
C TYR A 113 35.48 8.49 12.80
N ASN A 114 36.44 8.57 11.88
CA ASN A 114 36.51 9.60 10.84
C ASN A 114 35.25 9.63 9.97
N TRP A 115 34.95 10.79 9.41
CA TRP A 115 33.75 11.00 8.59
C TRP A 115 33.69 10.08 7.36
N GLN A 116 34.84 9.74 6.78
CA GLN A 116 34.95 8.82 5.63
C GLN A 116 34.40 7.43 5.97
N ALA A 117 34.73 6.92 7.15
CA ALA A 117 34.23 5.62 7.61
C ALA A 117 32.72 5.65 7.86
N LYS A 118 32.19 6.78 8.37
CA LYS A 118 30.75 6.98 8.56
C LYS A 118 30.00 7.00 7.22
N ALA A 119 30.52 7.73 6.25
CA ALA A 119 29.93 7.84 4.92
C ALA A 119 29.92 6.49 4.17
N MET A 120 30.90 5.63 4.41
CA MET A 120 30.91 4.27 3.86
C MET A 120 30.02 3.32 4.65
N CYS A 121 30.14 3.21 5.97
CA CYS A 121 29.45 2.14 6.70
C CYS A 121 27.93 2.36 6.86
N ILE A 122 27.50 3.60 7.11
CA ILE A 122 26.10 3.90 7.44
C ILE A 122 25.13 3.54 6.29
N PRO A 123 25.32 3.97 5.03
CA PRO A 123 24.37 3.66 3.97
C PRO A 123 24.31 2.16 3.66
N PHE A 124 25.45 1.45 3.69
CA PHE A 124 25.48 0.01 3.45
C PHE A 124 24.75 -0.77 4.55
N MET A 125 24.99 -0.43 5.81
CA MET A 125 24.31 -1.09 6.92
C MET A 125 22.82 -0.74 7.00
N ALA A 126 22.45 0.52 6.75
CA ALA A 126 21.05 0.93 6.68
C ALA A 126 20.32 0.20 5.53
N TYR A 127 20.96 0.04 4.37
CA TYR A 127 20.41 -0.72 3.26
C TYR A 127 20.23 -2.20 3.61
N ALA A 128 21.24 -2.85 4.20
CA ALA A 128 21.14 -4.23 4.68
C ALA A 128 20.01 -4.38 5.71
N GLY A 129 19.91 -3.43 6.64
CA GLY A 129 18.84 -3.38 7.62
C GLY A 129 17.45 -3.27 7.00
N SER A 130 17.30 -2.54 5.89
CA SER A 130 16.01 -2.42 5.20
C SER A 130 15.50 -3.76 4.65
N TRP A 131 16.40 -4.64 4.20
CA TRP A 131 16.06 -6.01 3.78
C TRP A 131 15.65 -6.88 4.97
N VAL A 132 16.45 -6.89 6.03
CA VAL A 132 16.15 -7.66 7.26
C VAL A 132 14.83 -7.19 7.88
N GLY A 133 14.64 -5.87 7.96
CA GLY A 133 13.42 -5.25 8.46
C GLY A 133 12.20 -5.56 7.62
N ARG A 134 12.34 -5.64 6.29
CA ARG A 134 11.25 -6.09 5.41
C ARG A 134 10.86 -7.53 5.71
N PHE A 135 11.82 -8.46 5.79
CA PHE A 135 11.52 -9.86 6.12
C PHE A 135 10.85 -9.99 7.48
N ALA A 136 11.37 -9.30 8.50
CA ALA A 136 10.79 -9.28 9.84
C ALA A 136 9.38 -8.64 9.84
N GLY A 137 9.19 -7.53 9.12
CA GLY A 137 7.91 -6.85 8.98
C GLY A 137 6.85 -7.69 8.28
N ASP A 138 7.24 -8.39 7.21
CA ASP A 138 6.36 -9.31 6.48
C ASP A 138 5.98 -10.52 7.35
N ALA A 139 6.90 -11.02 8.19
CA ALA A 139 6.62 -12.07 9.16
C ALA A 139 5.66 -11.58 10.28
N LEU A 140 5.95 -10.45 10.92
CA LEU A 140 5.15 -9.89 12.02
C LEU A 140 3.75 -9.46 11.58
N SER A 141 3.63 -8.91 10.37
CA SER A 141 2.33 -8.50 9.82
C SER A 141 1.51 -9.68 9.29
N GLY A 142 2.09 -10.90 9.27
CA GLY A 142 1.45 -12.08 8.67
C GLY A 142 1.33 -12.01 7.16
N ARG A 143 2.07 -11.12 6.49
CA ARG A 143 2.06 -10.95 5.02
C ARG A 143 2.60 -12.19 4.32
N ASN A 144 3.46 -12.97 4.98
CA ASN A 144 3.98 -14.24 4.45
C ASN A 144 2.92 -15.32 4.26
N ALA A 145 1.80 -15.26 5.00
CA ALA A 145 0.71 -16.22 4.91
C ALA A 145 -0.40 -15.78 3.92
N GLU A 146 -0.25 -14.64 3.24
CA GLU A 146 -1.23 -14.16 2.28
C GLU A 146 -1.24 -15.00 1.00
N THR A 147 -2.44 -15.35 0.54
CA THR A 147 -2.65 -15.96 -0.77
C THR A 147 -2.37 -14.92 -1.86
N TYR A 148 -1.91 -15.36 -3.03
CA TYR A 148 -1.69 -14.48 -4.19
C TYR A 148 -2.95 -13.68 -4.57
N ARG A 149 -4.14 -14.30 -4.43
CA ARG A 149 -5.44 -13.65 -4.64
C ARG A 149 -5.63 -12.42 -3.76
N ASP A 150 -5.29 -12.49 -2.47
CA ASP A 150 -5.50 -11.38 -1.52
C ASP A 150 -4.53 -10.24 -1.81
N ARG A 151 -3.29 -10.57 -2.18
CA ARG A 151 -2.31 -9.57 -2.64
C ARG A 151 -2.75 -8.87 -3.91
N TYR A 152 -3.34 -9.61 -4.85
CA TYR A 152 -3.90 -9.04 -6.05
C TYR A 152 -5.06 -8.09 -5.73
N LEU A 153 -5.98 -8.50 -4.84
CA LEU A 153 -7.09 -7.64 -4.39
C LEU A 153 -6.60 -6.34 -3.75
N ALA A 154 -5.53 -6.37 -2.97
CA ALA A 154 -4.90 -5.17 -2.41
C ALA A 154 -4.24 -4.27 -3.46
N SER A 155 -3.78 -4.84 -4.58
CA SER A 155 -3.13 -4.08 -5.65
C SER A 155 -4.12 -3.38 -6.60
N LEU A 156 -5.40 -3.72 -6.54
CA LEU A 156 -6.42 -3.17 -7.43
C LEU A 156 -6.56 -1.65 -7.26
N PRO A 157 -6.49 -0.88 -8.36
CA PRO A 157 -6.54 0.57 -8.30
C PRO A 157 -7.90 1.06 -7.78
N ALA A 158 -7.93 2.21 -7.10
CA ALA A 158 -9.20 2.79 -6.63
C ALA A 158 -9.94 3.54 -7.75
N LYS A 159 -9.23 3.99 -8.78
CA LYS A 159 -9.75 4.79 -9.88
C LYS A 159 -9.18 4.27 -11.19
N MET A 160 -9.93 4.41 -12.26
CA MET A 160 -9.51 4.04 -13.60
C MET A 160 -10.05 5.02 -14.63
N TYR A 161 -9.40 5.06 -15.79
CA TYR A 161 -9.92 5.82 -16.92
C TYR A 161 -11.11 5.09 -17.52
N TYR A 162 -12.22 5.81 -17.70
CA TYR A 162 -13.39 5.27 -18.35
C TYR A 162 -13.10 4.99 -19.83
N SER A 163 -13.38 3.76 -20.25
CA SER A 163 -13.41 3.39 -21.66
C SER A 163 -14.87 3.16 -22.04
N PRO A 164 -15.47 3.98 -22.91
CA PRO A 164 -16.79 3.68 -23.42
C PRO A 164 -16.73 2.34 -24.18
N PRO A 165 -17.81 1.54 -24.14
CA PRO A 165 -17.93 0.38 -25.02
C PRO A 165 -17.77 0.85 -26.47
N SER A 166 -16.98 0.13 -27.27
CA SER A 166 -16.85 0.49 -28.68
C SER A 166 -18.22 0.35 -29.34
N GLU A 167 -18.72 1.44 -29.91
CA GLU A 167 -19.89 1.46 -30.80
C GLU A 167 -19.55 0.67 -32.07
N ASN A 168 -19.53 -0.66 -31.99
CA ASN A 168 -19.59 -1.53 -33.16
C ASN A 168 -20.50 -2.70 -32.81
N PRO A 169 -21.55 -2.97 -33.62
CA PRO A 169 -22.43 -4.13 -33.47
C PRO A 169 -21.70 -5.45 -33.71
#